data_AF-A0A5N4AJG4-F1
#
_entry.id   AF-A0A5N4AJG4-F1
#
_cell.length_a   1.000
_cell.length_b   1.000
_cell.length_c   1.000
_cell.angle_alpha   90.00
_cell.angle_beta   90.00
_cell.angle_gamma   90.00
#
_symmetry.space_group_name_H-M   'P 1'
#
loop_
_entity.id
_entity.type
_entity.pdbx_description
1 polymer ?
#
loop_
_entity_poly.entity_id
_entity_poly.type
_entity_poly.pdbx_seq_one_letter_code
_entity_poly.pdbx_strand_id
1 'polypeptide(L)'
;MKSDVFTAIKKKTLSEQYEMYIHFKKCKHHNEEAFETLCSELNTIRNGPKRSTLNWKKIFSEWESKVKAKARRIYMEREITGGGVPIIEILNDLDRRLLEVLSKVLIYGHPKVIELGFLKCKKLKRAPPTIVARKLYKRKRHLKVPMDLRNLIKDNSKKLVNSLLLIKNSLQALDDAIVNFIKIQE
;
A
#
# COMPACT_ATOMS: atom_id res chain seq x y z
N MET A 1 7.93 -38.54 35.10
CA MET A 1 8.94 -37.85 34.26
C MET A 1 8.19 -36.93 33.30
N LYS A 2 8.19 -35.62 33.55
CA LYS A 2 7.62 -34.63 32.62
C LYS A 2 8.70 -34.33 31.59
N SER A 3 8.43 -34.61 30.32
CA SER A 3 9.31 -34.22 29.23
C SER A 3 9.29 -32.69 29.13
N ASP A 4 10.42 -32.06 29.46
CA ASP A 4 10.62 -30.64 29.23
C ASP A 4 10.57 -30.37 27.72
N VAL A 5 9.45 -29.82 27.27
CA VAL A 5 9.29 -29.29 25.92
C VAL A 5 10.15 -28.02 25.84
N PHE A 6 11.44 -28.19 25.59
CA PHE A 6 12.33 -27.09 25.22
C PHE A 6 11.82 -26.48 23.91
N THR A 7 11.04 -25.41 24.03
CA THR A 7 10.59 -24.63 22.88
C THR A 7 11.83 -23.96 22.29
N ALA A 8 12.30 -24.44 21.14
CA ALA A 8 13.50 -23.93 20.49
C ALA A 8 13.40 -22.41 20.34
N ILE A 9 14.27 -21.66 21.04
CA ILE A 9 14.32 -20.21 20.97
C ILE A 9 14.59 -19.83 19.52
N LYS A 10 13.63 -19.16 18.87
CA LYS A 10 13.76 -18.72 17.48
C LYS A 10 14.91 -17.74 17.38
N LYS A 11 16.04 -18.18 16.81
CA LYS A 11 17.21 -17.33 16.58
C LYS A 11 16.85 -16.21 15.61
N LYS A 12 17.12 -14.97 16.03
CA LYS A 12 16.95 -13.77 15.21
C LYS A 12 17.97 -13.77 14.08
N THR A 13 17.57 -13.25 12.92
CA THR A 13 18.49 -13.05 11.78
C THR A 13 19.59 -12.07 12.17
N LEU A 14 20.83 -12.40 11.81
CA LEU A 14 22.00 -11.55 12.09
C LEU A 14 22.05 -10.36 11.12
N SER A 15 22.72 -9.29 11.55
CA SER A 15 22.96 -8.11 10.71
C SER A 15 23.72 -8.49 9.42
N GLU A 16 24.73 -9.35 9.53
CA GLU A 16 25.53 -9.84 8.41
C GLU A 16 24.69 -10.55 7.33
N GLN A 17 23.72 -11.36 7.77
CA GLN A 17 22.78 -12.05 6.87
C GLN A 17 21.89 -11.06 6.09
N TYR A 18 21.54 -9.91 6.69
CA TYR A 18 20.81 -8.85 5.99
C TYR A 18 21.69 -8.10 4.99
N GLU A 19 22.95 -7.84 5.33
CA GLU A 19 23.91 -7.19 4.42
C GLU A 19 24.17 -8.04 3.17
N MET A 20 24.36 -9.35 3.33
CA MET A 20 24.50 -10.27 2.19
C MET A 20 23.29 -10.21 1.26
N TYR A 21 22.09 -10.14 1.81
CA TYR A 21 20.87 -10.00 1.01
C TYR A 21 20.80 -8.67 0.26
N ILE A 22 21.19 -7.56 0.90
CA ILE A 22 21.27 -6.25 0.25
C ILE A 22 22.26 -6.32 -0.93
N HIS A 23 23.43 -6.92 -0.73
CA HIS A 23 24.44 -7.09 -1.77
C HIS A 23 23.90 -7.90 -2.95
N PHE A 24 23.26 -9.04 -2.68
CA PHE A 24 22.60 -9.86 -3.70
C PHE A 24 21.59 -9.07 -4.53
N LYS A 25 20.74 -8.25 -3.87
CA LYS A 25 19.75 -7.40 -4.56
C LYS A 25 20.39 -6.32 -5.41
N LYS A 26 21.51 -5.74 -4.96
CA LYS A 26 22.24 -4.70 -5.70
C LYS A 26 22.80 -5.21 -7.02
N CYS A 27 23.27 -6.46 -7.04
CA CYS A 27 23.77 -7.13 -8.25
C CYS A 27 22.66 -7.55 -9.24
N LYS A 28 21.38 -7.26 -8.95
CA LYS A 28 20.20 -7.56 -9.81
C LYS A 28 20.08 -9.02 -10.24
N HIS A 29 20.49 -9.96 -9.40
CA HIS A 29 20.17 -11.37 -9.64
C HIS A 29 18.67 -11.60 -9.45
N HIS A 30 17.96 -11.90 -10.54
CA HIS A 30 16.53 -12.24 -10.52
C HIS A 30 16.29 -13.75 -10.63
N ASN A 31 17.36 -14.55 -10.70
CA ASN A 31 17.29 -15.98 -10.94
C ASN A 31 17.09 -16.74 -9.61
N GLU A 32 16.25 -17.77 -9.62
CA GLU A 32 15.98 -18.59 -8.43
C GLU A 32 17.23 -19.37 -7.99
N GLU A 33 18.02 -19.89 -8.93
CA GLU A 33 19.29 -20.59 -8.65
C GLU A 33 20.31 -19.71 -7.89
N ALA A 34 20.40 -18.43 -8.26
CA ALA A 34 21.28 -17.48 -7.58
C ALA A 34 20.79 -17.20 -6.14
N PHE A 35 19.47 -17.19 -5.92
CA PHE A 35 18.90 -17.02 -4.59
C PHE A 35 19.10 -18.27 -3.72
N GLU A 36 19.04 -19.48 -4.30
CA GLU A 36 19.37 -20.72 -3.59
C GLU A 36 20.84 -20.78 -3.17
N THR A 37 21.74 -20.31 -4.04
CA THR A 37 23.16 -20.18 -3.73
C THR A 37 23.36 -19.23 -2.55
N LEU A 38 22.73 -18.04 -2.58
CA LEU A 38 22.73 -17.11 -1.44
C LEU A 38 22.20 -17.77 -0.15
N CYS A 39 21.10 -18.53 -0.23
CA CYS A 39 20.54 -19.20 0.95
C CYS A 39 21.51 -20.21 1.56
N SER A 40 22.31 -20.89 0.72
CA SER A 40 23.36 -21.79 1.16
C SER A 40 24.46 -21.02 1.89
N GLU A 41 24.94 -19.91 1.33
CA GLU A 41 25.94 -19.05 1.97
C GLU A 41 25.43 -18.45 3.29
N LEU A 42 24.19 -17.97 3.35
CA LEU A 42 23.56 -17.44 4.58
C LEU A 42 23.53 -18.46 5.73
N ASN A 43 23.41 -19.74 5.40
CA ASN A 43 23.40 -20.85 6.35
C ASN A 43 24.81 -21.25 6.80
N THR A 44 25.87 -20.83 6.11
CA THR A 44 27.27 -21.05 6.53
C THR A 44 27.72 -20.07 7.60
N ILE A 45 27.03 -18.92 7.78
CA ILE A 45 27.37 -17.93 8.80
C ILE A 45 27.32 -18.58 10.20
N ARG A 46 28.46 -18.50 10.90
CA ARG A 46 28.61 -19.00 12.26
C ARG A 46 27.64 -18.25 13.19
N ASN A 47 26.97 -18.98 14.07
CA ASN A 47 25.98 -18.48 15.04
C ASN A 47 24.68 -17.90 14.43
N GLY A 48 24.51 -17.91 13.11
CA GLY A 48 23.28 -17.50 12.45
C GLY A 48 22.16 -18.54 12.54
N PRO A 49 20.89 -18.13 12.43
CA PRO A 49 19.80 -19.05 12.15
C PRO A 49 20.01 -19.72 10.79
N LYS A 50 19.87 -21.04 10.76
CA LYS A 50 19.83 -21.82 9.52
C LYS A 50 18.38 -22.04 9.11
N ARG A 51 18.04 -21.76 7.85
CA ARG A 51 16.66 -21.83 7.35
C ARG A 51 16.63 -22.35 5.92
N SER A 52 15.48 -22.89 5.53
CA SER A 52 15.19 -23.25 4.15
C SER A 52 15.04 -22.01 3.27
N THR A 53 15.22 -22.18 1.96
CA THR A 53 15.06 -21.14 0.94
C THR A 53 13.71 -20.43 1.05
N LEU A 54 12.62 -21.17 1.25
CA LEU A 54 11.27 -20.62 1.43
C LEU A 54 11.16 -19.72 2.66
N ASN A 55 11.76 -20.13 3.78
CA ASN A 55 11.76 -19.34 5.01
C ASN A 55 12.61 -18.08 4.86
N TRP A 56 13.75 -18.16 4.17
CA TRP A 56 14.55 -16.98 3.83
C TRP A 56 13.79 -16.00 2.96
N LYS A 57 13.14 -16.49 1.89
CA LYS A 57 12.29 -15.67 1.01
C LYS A 57 11.20 -14.94 1.81
N LYS A 58 10.52 -15.65 2.73
CA LYS A 58 9.49 -15.05 3.60
C LYS A 58 10.07 -13.97 4.50
N ILE A 59 11.19 -14.24 5.19
CA ILE A 59 11.80 -13.29 6.13
C ILE A 59 12.27 -12.03 5.43
N PHE A 60 12.93 -12.16 4.27
CA PHE A 60 13.38 -11.00 3.53
C PHE A 60 12.21 -10.21 2.94
N SER A 61 11.17 -10.87 2.43
CA SER A 61 9.95 -10.21 1.94
C SER A 61 9.23 -9.44 3.05
N GLU A 62 9.14 -10.03 4.24
CA GLU A 62 8.56 -9.38 5.42
C GLU A 62 9.40 -8.17 5.87
N TRP A 63 10.73 -8.32 5.88
CA TRP A 63 11.64 -7.22 6.19
C TRP A 63 11.51 -6.07 5.18
N GLU A 64 11.55 -6.35 3.88
CA GLU A 64 11.33 -5.34 2.84
C GLU A 64 10.00 -4.59 3.06
N SER A 65 8.93 -5.33 3.35
CA SER A 65 7.59 -4.76 3.55
C SER A 65 7.54 -3.84 4.76
N LYS A 66 8.15 -4.26 5.88
CA LYS A 66 8.24 -3.46 7.10
C LYS A 66 9.05 -2.19 6.88
N VAL A 67 10.18 -2.28 6.18
CA VAL A 67 11.03 -1.12 5.87
C VAL A 67 10.31 -0.13 4.97
N LYS A 68 9.62 -0.61 3.91
CA LYS A 68 8.80 0.25 3.03
C LYS A 68 7.69 0.96 3.82
N ALA A 69 6.97 0.22 4.67
CA ALA A 69 5.91 0.80 5.50
C ALA A 69 6.44 1.86 6.47
N LYS A 70 7.57 1.57 7.14
CA LYS A 70 8.23 2.51 8.04
C LYS A 70 8.65 3.79 7.31
N ALA A 71 9.31 3.63 6.15
CA ALA A 71 9.72 4.76 5.32
C ALA A 71 8.55 5.61 4.84
N ARG A 72 7.45 4.96 4.42
CA ARG A 72 6.23 5.66 4.00
C ARG A 72 5.62 6.46 5.14
N ARG A 73 5.55 5.92 6.36
CA ARG A 73 5.05 6.67 7.54
C ARG A 73 5.90 7.90 7.81
N ILE A 74 7.23 7.75 7.83
CA ILE A 74 8.17 8.86 8.04
C ILE A 74 7.97 9.93 6.96
N TYR A 75 7.85 9.53 5.70
CA TYR A 75 7.63 10.45 4.58
C TYR A 75 6.30 11.20 4.71
N MET A 76 5.20 10.48 4.98
CA MET A 76 3.89 11.11 5.14
C MET A 76 3.85 12.09 6.31
N GLU A 77 4.50 11.80 7.43
CA GLU A 77 4.52 12.72 8.56
C GLU A 77 5.31 13.99 8.25
N ARG A 78 6.45 13.89 7.56
CA ARG A 78 7.21 15.07 7.10
C ARG A 78 6.37 16.01 6.23
N GLU A 79 5.42 15.45 5.48
CA GLU A 79 4.50 16.20 4.64
C GLU A 79 3.30 16.79 5.41
N ILE A 80 3.03 16.30 6.62
CA ILE A 80 1.93 16.80 7.47
C ILE A 80 2.41 18.01 8.26
N THR A 81 2.04 19.20 7.79
CA THR A 81 2.20 20.44 8.57
C THR A 81 0.98 20.67 9.46
N GLY A 82 0.99 20.11 10.66
CA GLY A 82 -0.03 20.32 11.69
C GLY A 82 0.55 19.97 13.07
N GLY A 83 -0.04 20.49 14.15
CA GLY A 83 0.45 20.28 15.53
C GLY A 83 0.28 18.86 16.08
N GLY A 84 0.61 17.85 15.28
CA GLY A 84 0.72 16.46 15.69
C GLY A 84 1.98 16.22 16.52
N VAL A 85 2.01 15.08 17.21
CA VAL A 85 3.18 14.65 17.99
C VAL A 85 4.30 14.28 17.00
N PRO A 86 5.53 14.80 17.18
CA PRO A 86 6.64 14.45 16.31
C PRO A 86 6.92 12.95 16.37
N ILE A 87 6.97 12.29 15.21
CA ILE A 87 7.37 10.89 15.12
C ILE A 87 8.88 10.79 15.37
N ILE A 88 9.25 10.06 16.42
CA ILE A 88 10.66 9.76 16.82
C ILE A 88 11.21 8.57 16.02
N GLU A 89 10.40 7.96 15.17
CA GLU A 89 10.78 6.75 14.44
C GLU A 89 11.81 7.09 13.35
N ILE A 90 13.07 6.69 13.57
CA ILE A 90 14.18 6.90 12.64
C ILE A 90 14.46 5.61 11.88
N LEU A 91 14.78 5.73 10.60
CA LEU A 91 15.20 4.60 9.77
C LEU A 91 16.60 4.16 10.19
N ASN A 92 16.79 2.85 10.44
CA ASN A 92 18.09 2.32 10.77
C ASN A 92 19.01 2.32 9.53
N ASP A 93 20.33 2.23 9.71
CA ASP A 93 21.28 2.29 8.59
C ASP A 93 21.07 1.14 7.59
N LEU A 94 20.83 -0.08 8.10
CA LEU A 94 20.47 -1.24 7.28
C LEU A 94 19.19 -1.01 6.47
N ASP A 95 18.15 -0.47 7.12
CA ASP A 95 16.88 -0.17 6.46
C ASP A 95 17.09 0.87 5.35
N ARG A 96 17.94 1.87 5.59
CA ARG A 96 18.28 2.90 4.60
C ARG A 96 18.99 2.29 3.39
N ARG A 97 20.01 1.46 3.61
CA ARG A 97 20.73 0.75 2.53
C ARG A 97 19.80 -0.14 1.72
N LEU A 98 18.90 -0.86 2.38
CA LEU A 98 17.89 -1.66 1.69
C LEU A 98 17.01 -0.79 0.78
N LEU A 99 16.56 0.38 1.25
CA LEU A 99 15.74 1.28 0.44
C LEU A 99 16.48 1.94 -0.72
N GLU A 100 17.79 2.07 -0.65
CA GLU A 100 18.59 2.55 -1.77
C GLU A 100 18.65 1.52 -2.90
N VAL A 101 18.71 0.24 -2.55
CA VAL A 101 18.69 -0.86 -3.52
C VAL A 101 17.29 -1.12 -4.06
N LEU A 102 16.25 -0.97 -3.22
CA LEU A 102 14.86 -1.09 -3.64
C LEU A 102 14.38 0.15 -4.40
N SER A 103 13.35 -0.03 -5.23
CA SER A 103 12.77 1.10 -5.96
C SER A 103 12.04 2.06 -5.02
N LYS A 104 12.59 3.28 -4.90
CA LYS A 104 12.01 4.41 -4.15
C LYS A 104 10.60 4.80 -4.61
N VAL A 105 10.22 4.43 -5.85
CA VAL A 105 8.88 4.65 -6.41
C VAL A 105 7.79 4.05 -5.53
N LEU A 106 8.04 2.88 -4.90
CA LEU A 106 7.07 2.23 -4.02
C LEU A 106 6.78 3.03 -2.73
N ILE A 107 7.66 3.95 -2.36
CA ILE A 107 7.52 4.76 -1.14
C ILE A 107 7.01 6.15 -1.46
N TYR A 108 7.58 6.81 -2.45
CA TYR A 108 7.27 8.22 -2.74
C TYR A 108 6.22 8.40 -3.85
N GLY A 109 5.86 7.32 -4.54
CA GLY A 109 5.10 7.39 -5.79
C GLY A 109 6.01 7.72 -6.98
N HIS A 110 5.46 7.58 -8.19
CA HIS A 110 6.19 7.96 -9.40
C HIS A 110 6.09 9.48 -9.61
N PRO A 111 7.21 10.21 -9.80
CA PRO A 111 7.19 11.67 -9.81
C PRO A 111 6.34 12.27 -10.94
N LYS A 112 6.20 11.56 -12.05
CA LYS A 112 5.39 12.00 -13.21
C LYS A 112 3.93 11.55 -13.15
N VAL A 113 3.56 10.67 -12.23
CA VAL A 113 2.18 10.16 -12.12
C VAL A 113 1.52 10.84 -10.94
N ILE A 114 0.55 11.69 -11.23
CA ILE A 114 -0.29 12.31 -10.21
C ILE A 114 -1.29 11.24 -9.75
N GLU A 115 -1.23 10.84 -8.49
CA GLU A 115 -2.19 9.90 -7.92
C GLU A 115 -3.56 10.58 -7.76
N LEU A 116 -4.47 10.34 -8.72
CA LEU A 116 -5.86 10.79 -8.65
C LEU A 116 -6.59 10.02 -7.54
N GLY A 117 -7.17 10.74 -6.58
CA GLY A 117 -7.85 10.15 -5.40
C GLY A 117 -7.07 10.29 -4.08
N PHE A 118 -5.76 10.55 -4.13
CA PHE A 118 -4.95 10.99 -2.98
C PHE A 118 -4.60 12.48 -3.07
N LEU A 119 -5.39 13.25 -3.82
CA LEU A 119 -5.22 14.69 -3.88
C LEU A 119 -5.19 15.22 -2.45
N LYS A 120 -4.02 15.74 -2.03
CA LYS A 120 -3.90 16.51 -0.80
C LYS A 120 -5.06 17.49 -0.83
N CYS A 121 -6.05 17.34 0.05
CA CYS A 121 -7.05 18.37 0.26
C CYS A 121 -6.23 19.63 0.53
N LYS A 122 -6.13 20.54 -0.45
CA LYS A 122 -5.58 21.87 -0.25
C LYS A 122 -6.48 22.48 0.81
N LYS A 123 -6.09 22.36 2.08
CA LYS A 123 -6.86 22.92 3.18
C LYS A 123 -6.79 24.42 2.93
N LEU A 124 -7.89 24.98 2.42
CA LEU A 124 -8.11 26.41 2.39
C LEU A 124 -7.69 26.94 3.75
N LYS A 125 -6.84 27.96 3.80
CA LYS A 125 -6.42 28.62 5.05
C LYS A 125 -7.68 29.12 5.76
N ARG A 126 -8.30 28.28 6.59
CA ARG A 126 -9.48 28.67 7.36
C ARG A 126 -8.95 29.46 8.54
N ALA A 127 -9.45 30.68 8.68
CA ALA A 127 -9.18 31.52 9.83
C ALA A 127 -9.45 30.74 11.13
N PRO A 128 -8.65 30.98 12.19
CA PRO A 128 -8.83 30.28 13.46
C PRO A 128 -10.27 30.44 13.95
N PRO A 129 -10.96 29.34 14.31
CA PRO A 129 -12.34 29.44 14.76
C PRO A 129 -12.38 30.21 16.08
N THR A 130 -13.14 31.32 16.09
CA THR A 130 -13.50 32.07 17.29
C THR A 130 -14.07 31.12 18.36
N ILE A 131 -13.89 31.48 19.64
CA ILE A 131 -14.25 30.64 20.80
C ILE A 131 -15.71 30.15 20.72
N VAL A 132 -16.60 30.95 20.14
CA VAL A 132 -18.02 30.63 19.92
C VAL A 132 -18.21 29.45 18.93
N ALA A 133 -17.43 29.42 17.84
CA ALA A 133 -17.49 28.34 16.84
C ALA A 133 -16.99 26.99 17.42
N ARG A 134 -16.06 27.02 18.38
CA ARG A 134 -15.56 25.82 19.07
C ARG A 134 -16.63 25.14 19.94
N LYS A 135 -17.50 25.91 20.60
CA LYS A 135 -18.62 25.37 21.41
C LYS A 135 -19.67 24.67 20.53
N LEU A 136 -20.01 25.25 19.37
CA LEU A 136 -20.94 24.63 18.41
C LEU A 136 -20.35 23.35 17.77
N TYR A 137 -19.04 23.33 17.50
CA TYR A 137 -18.37 22.15 16.92
C TYR A 137 -18.32 20.95 17.87
N LYS A 138 -18.19 21.17 19.20
CA LYS A 138 -18.18 20.08 20.18
C LYS A 138 -19.55 19.39 20.29
N ARG A 139 -20.66 20.12 20.16
CA ARG A 139 -22.02 19.52 20.21
C ARG A 139 -22.38 18.67 18.99
N LYS A 140 -21.72 18.84 17.84
CA LYS A 140 -22.04 18.09 16.61
C LYS A 140 -21.22 16.81 16.39
N ARG A 141 -20.26 16.46 17.26
CA ARG A 141 -19.46 15.23 17.09
C ARG A 141 -20.24 13.94 17.32
N HIS A 142 -21.39 14.01 18.00
CA HIS A 142 -22.24 12.84 18.29
C HIS A 142 -23.41 12.68 17.30
N LEU A 143 -23.48 13.49 16.25
CA LEU A 143 -24.51 13.44 15.21
C LEU A 143 -23.91 13.35 13.81
N LYS A 144 -22.84 12.57 13.64
CA LYS A 144 -22.58 11.95 12.34
C LYS A 144 -23.26 10.59 12.37
N VAL A 145 -24.56 10.60 12.11
CA VAL A 145 -25.26 9.42 11.60
C VAL A 145 -24.39 8.89 10.46
N PRO A 146 -24.01 7.61 10.46
CA PRO A 146 -23.27 7.04 9.33
C PRO A 146 -24.08 7.37 8.09
N MET A 147 -23.44 8.00 7.10
CA MET A 147 -24.05 8.26 5.80
C MET A 147 -24.61 6.92 5.33
N ASP A 148 -25.94 6.79 5.37
CA ASP A 148 -26.64 5.51 5.41
C ASP A 148 -26.15 4.68 4.23
N LEU A 149 -25.48 3.55 4.51
CA LEU A 149 -24.84 2.71 3.49
C LEU A 149 -25.85 2.37 2.36
N ARG A 150 -27.13 2.31 2.73
CA ARG A 150 -28.29 2.18 1.85
C ARG A 150 -28.39 3.26 0.77
N ASN A 151 -28.12 4.52 1.09
CA ASN A 151 -28.18 5.62 0.12
C ASN A 151 -27.04 5.54 -0.89
N LEU A 152 -25.83 5.16 -0.46
CA LEU A 152 -24.69 4.97 -1.34
C LEU A 152 -24.91 3.79 -2.31
N ILE A 153 -25.44 2.67 -1.80
CA ILE A 153 -25.81 1.51 -2.62
C ILE A 153 -26.92 1.89 -3.62
N LYS A 154 -27.91 2.67 -3.18
CA LYS A 154 -29.02 3.14 -4.02
C LYS A 154 -28.56 4.11 -5.13
N ASP A 155 -27.56 4.94 -4.87
CA ASP A 155 -27.03 5.85 -5.89
C ASP A 155 -26.14 5.13 -6.90
N ASN A 156 -25.38 4.12 -6.46
CA ASN A 156 -24.60 3.28 -7.36
C ASN A 156 -25.49 2.39 -8.24
N SER A 157 -26.60 1.86 -7.71
CA SER A 157 -27.55 1.07 -8.50
C SER A 157 -28.23 1.92 -9.57
N LYS A 158 -28.65 3.15 -9.26
CA LYS A 158 -29.21 4.09 -10.24
C LYS A 158 -28.24 4.41 -11.38
N LYS A 159 -26.96 4.64 -11.07
CA LYS A 159 -25.94 4.90 -12.10
C LYS A 159 -25.77 3.72 -13.05
N LEU A 160 -25.77 2.51 -12.51
CA LEU A 160 -25.66 1.28 -13.32
C LEU A 160 -26.89 1.08 -14.19
N VAL A 161 -28.10 1.28 -13.65
CA VAL A 161 -29.36 1.21 -14.41
C VAL A 161 -29.39 2.23 -15.54
N ASN A 162 -28.98 3.48 -15.29
CA ASN A 162 -28.94 4.52 -16.32
C ASN A 162 -27.93 4.19 -17.44
N SER A 163 -26.79 3.59 -17.09
CA SER A 163 -25.79 3.17 -18.07
C SER A 163 -26.31 2.02 -18.96
N LEU A 164 -27.01 1.05 -18.37
CA LEU A 164 -27.64 -0.04 -19.12
C LEU A 164 -28.77 0.46 -20.02
N LEU A 165 -29.56 1.44 -19.56
CA LEU A 165 -30.62 2.05 -20.37
C LEU A 165 -30.04 2.78 -21.58
N LEU A 166 -28.93 3.51 -21.43
CA LEU A 166 -28.21 4.15 -22.53
C LEU A 166 -27.73 3.14 -23.57
N ILE A 167 -27.17 2.01 -23.12
CA ILE A 167 -26.73 0.93 -24.02
C ILE A 167 -27.92 0.34 -24.77
N LYS A 168 -29.02 0.06 -24.07
CA LYS A 168 -30.25 -0.46 -24.70
C LYS A 168 -30.77 0.47 -25.79
N ASN A 169 -30.86 1.77 -25.51
CA ASN A 169 -31.33 2.75 -26.48
C ASN A 169 -30.40 2.85 -27.70
N SER A 170 -29.09 2.71 -27.50
CA SER A 170 -28.11 2.73 -28.60
C SER A 170 -28.24 1.50 -29.49
N LEU A 171 -28.47 0.32 -28.90
CA LEU A 171 -28.71 -0.91 -29.66
C LEU A 171 -30.03 -0.84 -30.45
N GLN A 172 -31.07 -0.25 -29.86
CA GLN A 172 -32.35 -0.11 -30.54
C GLN A 172 -32.26 0.86 -31.73
N ALA A 173 -31.53 1.98 -31.58
CA ALA A 173 -31.26 2.89 -32.69
C ALA A 173 -30.46 2.22 -33.83
N LEU A 174 -29.55 1.29 -33.52
CA LEU A 174 -28.84 0.50 -34.53
C LEU A 174 -29.77 -0.46 -35.25
N ASP A 175 -30.65 -1.14 -34.53
CA ASP A 175 -31.63 -2.06 -35.11
C ASP A 175 -32.59 -1.32 -36.06
N ASP A 176 -33.11 -0.17 -35.63
CA ASP A 176 -33.94 0.70 -36.46
C ASP A 176 -33.21 1.17 -37.72
N ALA A 177 -31.91 1.50 -37.61
CA ALA A 177 -31.10 1.89 -38.75
C ALA A 177 -30.89 0.74 -39.74
N ILE A 178 -30.69 -0.49 -39.24
CA ILE A 178 -30.54 -1.70 -40.07
C ILE A 178 -31.86 -2.00 -40.79
N VAL A 179 -32.99 -1.95 -40.09
CA VAL A 179 -34.32 -2.18 -40.69
C VAL A 179 -34.63 -1.14 -41.77
N ASN A 180 -34.32 0.13 -41.51
CA ASN A 180 -34.49 1.19 -42.50
C ASN A 180 -33.54 1.00 -43.70
N PHE A 181 -32.30 0.56 -43.48
CA PHE A 181 -31.37 0.25 -44.56
C PHE A 181 -31.88 -0.87 -45.46
N ILE A 182 -32.43 -1.94 -44.86
CA ILE A 182 -33.01 -3.07 -45.61
C ILE A 182 -34.23 -2.59 -46.43
N LYS A 183 -35.12 -1.77 -45.86
CA LYS A 183 -36.28 -1.20 -46.57
C LYS A 183 -35.93 -0.29 -47.75
N ILE A 184 -34.73 0.30 -47.77
CA ILE A 184 -34.27 1.16 -48.88
C ILE A 184 -33.73 0.32 -50.04
N GLN A 185 -33.41 -0.96 -49.81
CA GLN A 185 -32.86 -1.87 -50.82
C GLN A 185 -33.92 -2.76 -51.51
N GLU A 186 -35.17 -2.74 -51.03
CA GLU A 186 -36.36 -3.30 -51.70
C GLU A 186 -37.07 -2.22 -52.54
#